data_AF-A0AAV4HZ02-F1
#
_entry.id   AF-A0AAV4HZ02-F1
#
_cell.length_a   1.000
_cell.length_b   1.000
_cell.length_c   1.000
_cell.angle_alpha   90.00
_cell.angle_beta   90.00
_cell.angle_gamma   90.00
#
_symmetry.space_group_name_H-M   'P 1'
#
loop_
_entity.id
_entity.type
_entity.pdbx_description
1 polymer ?
#
loop_
_entity_poly.entity_id
_entity_poly.type
_entity_poly.pdbx_seq_one_letter_code
_entity_poly.pdbx_strand_id
1 'polypeptide(L)'
;MYKNIEEITGKKACSSTGCLKAKNGDIIIDKEIILERWAEYIEELFNDNRKEYMYDVMKRNFAGPPILKDEVRAAIRKMKSGKATGPDKISEELIEALEDYGIEKTTNLLNEIYDTGQIPTDLTKSIFIALPKNPGATECELHRKISLMSHVTKILLRIVMLGVRNKIKPQIAEEQCGFIIIERKGTSNAISNLRVLIERASKRCISLFH
;
A
#
# COMPACT_ATOMS: atom_id res chain seq x y z
N MET A 1 -3.60 48.71 16.85
CA MET A 1 -2.83 48.45 15.62
C MET A 1 -2.80 46.98 15.21
N TYR A 2 -2.59 46.02 16.13
CA TYR A 2 -2.50 44.60 15.75
C TYR A 2 -3.83 43.91 15.38
N LYS A 3 -4.99 44.41 15.83
CA LYS A 3 -6.30 43.85 15.44
C LYS A 3 -6.69 44.13 13.99
N ASN A 4 -6.16 45.18 13.39
CA ASN A 4 -6.58 45.63 12.05
C ASN A 4 -5.83 44.91 10.91
N ILE A 5 -4.77 44.16 11.20
CA ILE A 5 -4.01 43.40 10.19
C ILE A 5 -4.68 42.04 9.89
N GLU A 6 -5.42 41.48 10.85
CA GLU A 6 -6.18 40.24 10.67
C GLU A 6 -7.42 40.44 9.77
N GLU A 7 -8.08 41.61 9.86
CA GLU A 7 -9.21 41.95 8.97
C GLU A 7 -8.78 42.25 7.53
N ILE A 8 -7.58 42.80 7.32
CA ILE A 8 -7.10 43.24 5.99
C ILE A 8 -6.51 42.09 5.17
N THR A 9 -6.02 41.02 5.81
CA THR A 9 -5.31 39.95 5.10
C THR A 9 -6.18 38.76 4.68
N GLY A 10 -7.45 38.68 5.11
CA GLY A 10 -8.38 37.60 4.75
C GLY A 10 -7.90 36.19 5.13
N LYS A 11 -6.77 36.06 5.83
CA LYS A 11 -6.18 34.79 6.22
C LYS A 11 -6.91 34.29 7.45
N LYS A 12 -8.03 33.59 7.24
CA LYS A 12 -8.56 32.66 8.23
C LYS A 12 -7.43 31.67 8.56
N ALA A 13 -6.85 31.81 9.75
CA ALA A 13 -5.90 30.84 10.25
C ALA A 13 -6.64 29.50 10.36
N CYS A 14 -6.27 28.53 9.52
CA CYS A 14 -6.77 27.17 9.67
C CYS A 14 -6.27 26.63 11.01
N SER A 15 -7.20 26.42 11.93
CA SER A 15 -7.09 25.34 12.90
C SER A 15 -6.65 24.07 12.15
N SER A 16 -5.57 23.46 12.61
CA SER A 16 -4.73 22.46 11.93
C SER A 16 -5.40 21.11 11.67
N THR A 17 -6.72 21.02 11.72
CA THR A 17 -7.48 19.77 11.57
C THR A 17 -8.80 20.07 10.86
N GLY A 18 -8.77 20.19 9.54
CA GLY A 18 -10.02 20.30 8.77
C GLY A 18 -9.99 21.17 7.52
N CYS A 19 -8.83 21.66 7.08
CA CYS A 19 -8.75 22.38 5.81
C CYS A 19 -7.72 21.77 4.87
N LEU A 20 -8.01 21.87 3.57
CA LEU A 20 -7.22 21.28 2.49
C LEU A 20 -7.07 22.32 1.37
N LYS A 21 -5.97 22.28 0.65
CA LYS A 21 -5.69 23.19 -0.46
C LYS A 21 -6.22 22.62 -1.77
N ALA A 22 -7.05 23.41 -2.46
CA ALA A 22 -7.47 23.17 -3.82
C ALA A 22 -6.29 23.26 -4.80
N LYS A 23 -6.44 22.74 -6.01
CA LYS A 23 -5.39 22.82 -7.04
C LYS A 23 -5.04 24.25 -7.45
N ASN A 24 -6.04 25.13 -7.47
CA ASN A 24 -5.86 26.55 -7.77
C ASN A 24 -5.18 27.33 -6.62
N GLY A 25 -4.92 26.68 -5.48
CA GLY A 25 -4.26 27.27 -4.32
C GLY A 25 -5.21 27.74 -3.20
N ASP A 26 -6.52 27.69 -3.42
CA ASP A 26 -7.51 28.13 -2.44
C ASP A 26 -7.62 27.16 -1.26
N ILE A 27 -8.02 27.67 -0.10
CA ILE A 27 -8.24 26.87 1.11
C ILE A 27 -9.70 26.40 1.15
N ILE A 28 -9.88 25.09 1.15
CA ILE A 28 -11.15 24.39 1.31
C ILE A 28 -11.32 24.03 2.78
N ILE A 29 -12.49 24.31 3.33
CA ILE A 29 -12.86 23.99 4.73
C ILE A 29 -14.13 23.13 4.77
N ASP A 30 -14.94 23.20 3.72
CA ASP A 30 -16.16 22.41 3.57
C ASP A 30 -15.82 20.93 3.40
N LYS A 31 -16.52 20.06 4.14
CA LYS A 31 -16.17 18.65 4.25
C LYS A 31 -16.45 17.90 2.95
N GLU A 32 -17.57 18.21 2.31
CA GLU A 32 -17.99 17.60 1.06
C GLU A 32 -16.99 17.97 -0.05
N ILE A 33 -16.60 19.25 -0.14
CA ILE A 33 -15.60 19.70 -1.11
C ILE A 33 -14.21 19.10 -0.79
N ILE A 34 -13.85 18.93 0.48
CA ILE A 34 -12.61 18.23 0.87
C ILE A 34 -12.61 16.79 0.38
N LEU A 35 -13.75 16.07 0.50
CA LEU A 35 -13.87 14.70 0.02
C LEU A 35 -13.75 14.62 -1.51
N GLU A 36 -14.37 15.55 -2.23
CA GLU A 36 -14.22 15.66 -3.69
C GLU A 36 -12.75 15.92 -4.08
N ARG A 37 -12.07 16.84 -3.39
CA ARG A 37 -10.64 17.11 -3.60
C ARG A 37 -9.76 15.89 -3.33
N TRP A 38 -10.12 15.06 -2.34
CA TRP A 38 -9.44 13.78 -2.09
C TRP A 38 -9.70 12.77 -3.21
N ALA A 39 -10.95 12.64 -3.67
CA ALA A 39 -11.31 11.72 -4.74
C ALA A 39 -10.53 12.06 -6.02
N GLU A 40 -10.55 13.34 -6.43
CA GLU A 40 -9.79 13.86 -7.56
C GLU A 40 -8.30 13.54 -7.43
N TYR A 41 -7.69 13.83 -6.28
CA TYR A 41 -6.27 13.58 -6.06
C TYR A 41 -5.90 12.08 -6.14
N ILE A 42 -6.75 11.21 -5.58
CA ILE A 42 -6.53 9.75 -5.59
C ILE A 42 -6.68 9.20 -6.99
N GLU A 43 -7.69 9.64 -7.74
CA GLU A 43 -7.91 9.23 -9.13
C GLU A 43 -6.71 9.58 -10.00
N GLU A 44 -6.18 10.80 -9.89
CA GLU A 44 -4.96 11.20 -10.61
C GLU A 44 -3.73 10.40 -10.18
N LEU A 45 -3.58 10.15 -8.87
CA LEU A 45 -2.42 9.44 -8.33
C LEU A 45 -2.36 7.99 -8.78
N PHE A 46 -3.51 7.32 -8.89
CA PHE A 46 -3.61 5.92 -9.29
C PHE A 46 -4.01 5.74 -10.76
N ASN A 47 -4.12 6.82 -11.52
CA ASN A 47 -4.38 6.73 -12.95
C ASN A 47 -3.22 6.00 -13.63
N ASP A 48 -3.52 4.90 -14.31
CA ASP A 48 -2.54 4.06 -14.96
C ASP A 48 -2.78 4.00 -16.47
N ASN A 49 -2.00 4.79 -17.20
CA ASN A 49 -2.04 4.85 -18.66
C ASN A 49 -1.07 3.86 -19.33
N ARG A 50 -0.46 2.94 -18.56
CA ARG A 50 0.44 1.93 -19.14
C ARG A 50 -0.36 1.03 -20.07
N LYS A 51 0.25 0.69 -21.22
CA LYS A 51 -0.35 -0.28 -22.14
C LYS A 51 -0.51 -1.61 -21.41
N GLU A 52 -1.72 -2.16 -21.43
CA GLU A 52 -1.94 -3.54 -21.03
C GLU A 52 -1.14 -4.44 -21.97
N TYR A 53 -0.02 -4.95 -21.46
CA TYR A 53 0.66 -6.03 -22.14
C TYR A 53 -0.18 -7.28 -21.90
N MET A 54 -0.98 -7.64 -22.90
CA MET A 54 -1.54 -8.98 -22.98
C MET A 54 -0.34 -9.92 -23.17
N TYR A 55 0.22 -10.40 -22.06
CA TYR A 55 1.18 -11.48 -22.11
C TYR A 55 0.50 -12.64 -22.84
N ASP A 56 1.23 -13.32 -23.72
CA ASP A 56 0.78 -14.52 -24.43
C ASP A 56 0.70 -15.71 -23.43
N VAL A 57 -0.02 -15.51 -22.32
CA VAL A 57 -0.22 -16.45 -21.21
C VAL A 57 -1.07 -17.63 -21.70
N MET A 58 -1.92 -17.41 -22.70
CA MET A 58 -2.79 -18.44 -23.28
C MET A 58 -2.05 -19.50 -24.10
N LYS A 59 -0.79 -19.29 -24.53
CA LYS A 59 -0.06 -20.28 -25.34
C LYS A 59 0.69 -21.34 -24.55
N ARG A 60 0.74 -21.24 -23.23
CA ARG A 60 1.39 -22.24 -22.37
C ARG A 60 0.42 -22.57 -21.25
N ASN A 61 0.09 -23.85 -21.08
CA ASN A 61 -0.68 -24.37 -19.94
C ASN A 61 0.08 -24.12 -18.63
N PHE A 62 0.02 -22.90 -18.11
CA PHE A 62 0.62 -22.44 -16.86
C PHE A 62 -0.40 -22.43 -15.72
N ALA A 63 -1.42 -23.30 -15.74
CA ALA A 63 -2.25 -23.49 -14.57
C ALA A 63 -1.34 -23.88 -13.40
N GLY A 64 -1.19 -22.97 -12.43
CA GLY A 64 -0.49 -23.28 -11.19
C GLY A 64 -1.27 -24.31 -10.40
N PRO A 65 -0.65 -24.93 -9.38
CA PRO A 65 -1.41 -25.78 -8.46
C PRO A 65 -2.53 -24.96 -7.80
N PRO A 66 -3.66 -25.59 -7.46
CA PRO A 66 -4.72 -24.91 -6.72
C PRO A 66 -4.20 -24.44 -5.36
N ILE A 67 -4.79 -23.37 -4.85
CA ILE A 67 -4.51 -22.82 -3.53
C ILE A 67 -4.95 -23.83 -2.47
N LEU A 68 -4.02 -24.22 -1.60
CA LEU A 68 -4.28 -25.20 -0.55
C LEU A 68 -4.84 -24.54 0.73
N LYS A 69 -5.66 -25.28 1.48
CA LYS A 69 -6.16 -24.83 2.80
C LYS A 69 -5.02 -24.44 3.76
N ASP A 70 -3.90 -25.16 3.71
CA ASP A 70 -2.73 -24.86 4.54
C ASP A 70 -2.05 -23.55 4.17
N GLU A 71 -2.05 -23.16 2.89
CA GLU A 71 -1.54 -21.86 2.46
C GLU A 71 -2.41 -20.73 3.00
N VAL A 72 -3.73 -20.91 2.99
CA VAL A 72 -4.70 -19.96 3.58
C VAL A 72 -4.50 -19.85 5.09
N ARG A 73 -4.41 -20.98 5.80
CA ARG A 73 -4.11 -20.98 7.25
C ARG A 73 -2.79 -20.28 7.56
N ALA A 74 -1.73 -20.58 6.80
CA ALA A 74 -0.43 -19.96 6.98
C ALA A 74 -0.48 -18.45 6.70
N ALA A 75 -1.23 -18.02 5.69
CA ALA A 75 -1.41 -16.61 5.37
C ALA A 75 -2.12 -15.86 6.52
N ILE A 76 -3.23 -16.41 7.03
CA ILE A 76 -4.00 -15.86 8.16
C ILE A 76 -3.14 -15.78 9.43
N ARG A 77 -2.46 -16.87 9.82
CA ARG A 77 -1.58 -16.90 10.99
C ARG A 77 -0.44 -15.86 10.95
N LYS A 78 -0.06 -15.42 9.75
CA LYS A 78 0.98 -14.40 9.56
C LYS A 78 0.42 -12.97 9.46
N MET A 79 -0.89 -12.80 9.48
CA MET A 79 -1.53 -11.49 9.66
C MET A 79 -1.42 -11.07 11.13
N LYS A 80 -1.48 -9.76 11.37
CA LYS A 80 -1.43 -9.21 12.72
C LYS A 80 -2.87 -8.97 13.16
N SER A 81 -3.29 -9.53 14.28
CA SER A 81 -4.61 -9.29 14.85
C SER A 81 -4.83 -7.83 15.26
N GLY A 82 -6.11 -7.43 15.35
CA GLY A 82 -6.57 -6.11 15.76
C GLY A 82 -6.42 -5.06 14.66
N LYS A 83 -6.51 -5.47 13.40
CA LYS A 83 -6.42 -4.55 12.25
C LYS A 83 -7.81 -4.12 11.79
N ALA A 84 -7.89 -2.86 11.37
CA ALA A 84 -9.10 -2.32 10.79
C ALA A 84 -9.45 -3.07 9.49
N THR A 85 -10.72 -3.43 9.36
CA THR A 85 -11.30 -4.14 8.23
C THR A 85 -11.50 -3.22 7.02
N GLY A 86 -11.69 -3.82 5.85
CA GLY A 86 -12.12 -3.11 4.66
C GLY A 86 -13.63 -2.80 4.67
N PRO A 87 -14.17 -2.33 3.53
CA PRO A 87 -15.61 -2.08 3.37
C PRO A 87 -16.50 -3.29 3.67
N ASP A 88 -15.99 -4.50 3.47
CA ASP A 88 -16.67 -5.78 3.69
C ASP A 88 -16.87 -6.12 5.18
N LYS A 89 -16.14 -5.44 6.07
CA LYS A 89 -16.16 -5.67 7.52
C LYS A 89 -15.74 -7.10 7.93
N ILE A 90 -15.05 -7.83 7.05
CA ILE A 90 -14.55 -9.18 7.33
C ILE A 90 -13.10 -9.06 7.82
N SER A 91 -12.84 -9.53 9.04
CA SER A 91 -11.49 -9.58 9.61
C SER A 91 -10.89 -10.99 9.51
N GLU A 92 -9.59 -11.11 9.76
CA GLU A 92 -8.93 -12.42 9.79
C GLU A 92 -9.36 -13.23 11.03
N GLU A 93 -9.64 -12.56 12.15
CA GLU A 93 -10.12 -13.21 13.36
C GLU A 93 -11.51 -13.80 13.15
N LEU A 94 -12.36 -13.14 12.36
CA LEU A 94 -13.66 -13.68 11.99
C LEU A 94 -13.52 -14.98 11.19
N ILE A 95 -12.58 -15.02 10.24
CA ILE A 95 -12.31 -16.23 9.44
C ILE A 95 -11.72 -17.33 10.34
N GLU A 96 -10.81 -16.98 11.23
CA GLU A 96 -10.18 -17.92 12.17
C GLU A 96 -11.17 -18.48 13.19
N ALA A 97 -12.12 -17.66 13.68
CA ALA A 97 -13.17 -18.08 14.59
C ALA A 97 -14.17 -19.06 13.97
N LEU A 98 -14.26 -19.10 12.64
CA LEU A 98 -15.05 -20.09 11.90
C LEU A 98 -14.27 -21.39 11.64
N GLU A 99 -13.05 -21.50 12.17
CA GLU A 99 -12.20 -22.69 12.10
C GLU A 99 -12.11 -23.26 10.67
N ASP A 100 -12.21 -24.58 10.51
CA ASP A 100 -12.09 -25.25 9.22
C ASP A 100 -13.16 -24.81 8.21
N TYR A 101 -14.34 -24.42 8.67
CA TYR A 101 -15.38 -23.90 7.78
C TYR A 101 -14.96 -22.55 7.17
N GLY A 102 -14.42 -21.64 7.97
CA GLY A 102 -13.91 -20.34 7.51
C GLY A 102 -12.75 -20.50 6.52
N ILE A 103 -11.81 -21.39 6.84
CA ILE A 103 -10.69 -21.72 5.95
C ILE A 103 -11.20 -22.30 4.64
N GLU A 104 -12.11 -23.28 4.68
CA GLU A 104 -12.65 -23.91 3.48
C GLU A 104 -13.37 -22.92 2.57
N LYS A 105 -14.29 -22.10 3.12
CA LYS A 105 -15.00 -21.11 2.31
C LYS A 105 -14.06 -20.08 1.70
N THR A 106 -13.06 -19.65 2.45
CA THR A 106 -12.02 -18.74 1.94
C THR A 106 -11.24 -19.41 0.82
N THR A 107 -10.76 -20.64 1.01
CA THR A 107 -10.02 -21.39 -0.02
C THR A 107 -10.82 -21.59 -1.30
N ASN A 108 -12.11 -21.93 -1.20
CA ASN A 108 -12.96 -22.12 -2.38
C ASN A 108 -13.12 -20.81 -3.16
N LEU A 109 -13.39 -19.70 -2.46
CA LEU A 109 -13.48 -18.37 -3.08
C LEU A 109 -12.18 -17.96 -3.76
N LEU A 110 -11.03 -18.19 -3.11
CA LEU A 110 -9.74 -17.84 -3.68
C LEU A 110 -9.39 -18.69 -4.91
N ASN A 111 -9.75 -19.97 -4.92
CA ASN A 111 -9.56 -20.83 -6.11
C ASN A 111 -10.50 -20.41 -7.25
N GLU A 112 -11.75 -20.04 -6.97
CA GLU A 112 -12.65 -19.50 -7.99
C GLU A 112 -12.07 -18.24 -8.64
N ILE A 113 -11.54 -17.32 -7.84
CA ILE A 113 -10.82 -16.12 -8.33
C ILE A 113 -9.60 -16.53 -9.16
N TYR A 114 -8.82 -17.51 -8.70
CA TYR A 114 -7.60 -17.96 -9.36
C TYR A 114 -7.88 -18.61 -10.73
N ASP A 115 -8.92 -19.45 -10.81
CA ASP A 115 -9.29 -20.20 -12.01
C ASP A 115 -9.96 -19.30 -13.05
N THR A 116 -10.81 -18.37 -12.61
CA THR A 116 -11.54 -17.45 -13.51
C THR A 116 -10.73 -16.20 -13.87
N GLY A 117 -9.75 -15.84 -13.04
CA GLY A 117 -9.05 -14.55 -13.11
C GLY A 117 -9.91 -13.34 -12.74
N GLN A 118 -11.14 -13.56 -12.25
CA GLN A 118 -12.09 -12.50 -11.92
C GLN A 118 -12.14 -12.28 -10.41
N ILE A 119 -11.84 -11.05 -9.98
CA ILE A 119 -11.96 -10.65 -8.57
C ILE A 119 -13.33 -10.00 -8.37
N PRO A 120 -14.15 -10.48 -7.40
CA PRO A 120 -15.41 -9.84 -7.04
C PRO A 120 -15.23 -8.35 -6.74
N THR A 121 -16.14 -7.52 -7.22
CA THR A 121 -16.06 -6.05 -7.07
C THR A 121 -16.01 -5.57 -5.62
N ASP A 122 -16.52 -6.35 -4.67
CA ASP A 122 -16.46 -5.98 -3.26
C ASP A 122 -15.07 -6.18 -2.65
N LEU A 123 -14.27 -7.11 -3.21
CA LEU A 123 -12.88 -7.35 -2.82
C LEU A 123 -11.90 -6.36 -3.45
N THR A 124 -12.33 -5.62 -4.48
CA THR A 124 -11.53 -4.58 -5.13
C THR A 124 -11.72 -3.19 -4.51
N LYS A 125 -12.76 -3.00 -3.70
CA LYS A 125 -13.05 -1.74 -3.00
C LYS A 125 -12.15 -1.57 -1.77
N SER A 126 -11.80 -0.32 -1.46
CA SER A 126 -11.07 0.02 -0.24
C SER A 126 -11.46 1.40 0.29
N ILE A 127 -11.30 1.62 1.59
CA ILE A 127 -11.52 2.92 2.23
C ILE A 127 -10.17 3.62 2.37
N PHE A 128 -10.04 4.83 1.82
CA PHE A 128 -8.84 5.63 1.98
C PHE A 128 -8.94 6.53 3.21
N ILE A 129 -7.93 6.44 4.08
CA ILE A 129 -7.73 7.32 5.23
C ILE A 129 -6.49 8.17 4.97
N ALA A 130 -6.64 9.49 5.00
CA ALA A 130 -5.52 10.43 4.89
C ALA A 130 -5.08 10.87 6.28
N LEU A 131 -3.84 10.52 6.66
CA LEU A 131 -3.22 10.95 7.91
C LEU A 131 -2.18 12.04 7.63
N PRO A 132 -2.21 13.20 8.30
CA PRO A 132 -1.21 14.24 8.10
C PRO A 132 0.19 13.72 8.47
N LYS A 133 1.19 13.95 7.61
CA LYS A 133 2.60 13.59 7.91
C LYS A 133 3.20 14.51 8.95
N ASN A 134 2.83 15.80 8.89
CA ASN A 134 3.31 16.86 9.77
C ASN A 134 2.10 17.67 10.29
N PRO A 135 2.21 18.31 11.47
CA PRO A 135 1.18 19.24 11.96
C PRO A 135 0.90 20.36 10.94
N GLY A 136 -0.37 20.70 10.74
CA GLY A 136 -0.76 21.76 9.80
C GLY A 136 -0.64 21.39 8.32
N ALA A 137 -0.61 20.10 7.99
CA ALA A 137 -0.64 19.66 6.60
C ALA A 137 -1.95 20.10 5.91
N THR A 138 -1.82 20.98 4.92
CA THR A 138 -2.95 21.48 4.12
C THR A 138 -2.94 20.93 2.69
N GLU A 139 -1.85 20.29 2.25
CA GLU A 139 -1.74 19.74 0.89
C GLU A 139 -1.92 18.21 0.88
N CYS A 140 -2.56 17.67 -0.16
CA CYS A 140 -2.86 16.24 -0.27
C CYS A 140 -1.60 15.34 -0.21
N GLU A 141 -0.47 15.83 -0.74
CA GLU A 141 0.82 15.13 -0.75
C GLU A 141 1.47 15.04 0.64
N LEU A 142 1.16 16.00 1.52
CA LEU A 142 1.63 16.04 2.90
C LEU A 142 0.85 15.09 3.82
N HIS A 143 -0.10 14.33 3.26
CA HIS A 143 -0.78 13.26 3.98
C HIS A 143 -0.26 11.89 3.53
N ARG A 144 -0.18 10.97 4.47
CA ARG A 144 -0.03 9.53 4.24
C ARG A 144 -1.41 8.94 4.01
N LYS A 145 -1.62 8.42 2.81
CA LYS A 145 -2.83 7.68 2.45
C LYS A 145 -2.69 6.24 2.91
N ILE A 146 -3.67 5.74 3.64
CA ILE A 146 -3.78 4.35 4.06
C ILE A 146 -5.04 3.79 3.42
N SER A 147 -4.89 2.72 2.63
CA SER A 147 -6.02 1.98 2.07
C SER A 147 -6.40 0.85 3.02
N LEU A 148 -7.65 0.84 3.48
CA LEU A 148 -8.27 -0.26 4.19
C LEU A 148 -8.96 -1.17 3.17
N MET A 149 -8.24 -2.21 2.77
CA MET A 149 -8.73 -3.26 1.86
C MET A 149 -9.26 -4.48 2.63
N SER A 150 -10.09 -5.28 1.96
CA SER A 150 -10.57 -6.57 2.45
C SER A 150 -9.42 -7.45 2.95
N HIS A 151 -9.66 -8.16 4.05
CA HIS A 151 -8.69 -9.11 4.59
C HIS A 151 -8.56 -10.34 3.68
N VAL A 152 -9.63 -10.72 2.98
CA VAL A 152 -9.59 -11.79 1.97
C VAL A 152 -8.66 -11.40 0.81
N THR A 153 -8.73 -10.16 0.33
CA THR A 153 -7.80 -9.65 -0.69
C THR A 153 -6.35 -9.66 -0.19
N LYS A 154 -6.10 -9.31 1.07
CA LYS A 154 -4.74 -9.39 1.67
C LYS A 154 -4.23 -10.84 1.71
N ILE A 155 -5.10 -11.81 2.01
CA ILE A 155 -4.77 -13.24 2.02
C ILE A 155 -4.39 -13.68 0.61
N LEU A 156 -5.21 -13.36 -0.40
CA LEU A 156 -4.92 -13.66 -1.81
C LEU A 156 -3.56 -13.11 -2.25
N LEU A 157 -3.34 -11.80 -2.03
CA LEU A 157 -2.09 -11.13 -2.39
C LEU A 157 -0.89 -11.79 -1.72
N ARG A 158 -1.04 -12.21 -0.46
CA ARG A 158 0.04 -12.89 0.28
C ARG A 158 0.37 -14.25 -0.32
N ILE A 159 -0.63 -15.04 -0.68
CA ILE A 159 -0.44 -16.37 -1.29
C ILE A 159 0.24 -16.21 -2.66
N VAL A 160 -0.28 -15.31 -3.51
CA VAL A 160 0.31 -15.02 -4.83
C VAL A 160 1.76 -14.56 -4.69
N MET A 161 2.03 -13.62 -3.77
CA MET A 161 3.38 -13.11 -3.51
C MET A 161 4.34 -14.21 -3.08
N LEU A 162 3.91 -15.14 -2.21
CA LEU A 162 4.74 -16.28 -1.79
C LEU A 162 4.99 -17.26 -2.95
N GLY A 163 3.99 -17.52 -3.79
CA GLY A 163 4.11 -18.39 -4.95
C GLY A 163 5.10 -17.89 -6.00
N VAL A 164 5.15 -16.58 -6.25
CA VAL A 164 6.09 -15.98 -7.22
C VAL A 164 7.46 -15.65 -6.64
N ARG A 165 7.60 -15.63 -5.30
CA ARG A 165 8.80 -15.16 -4.61
C ARG A 165 10.10 -15.77 -5.12
N ASN A 166 10.13 -17.09 -5.31
CA ASN A 166 11.34 -17.80 -5.75
C ASN A 166 11.73 -17.45 -7.20
N LYS A 167 10.76 -17.07 -8.04
CA LYS A 167 11.00 -16.63 -9.42
C LYS A 167 11.51 -15.18 -9.47
N ILE A 168 11.00 -14.32 -8.58
CA ILE A 168 11.38 -12.90 -8.52
C ILE A 168 12.75 -12.73 -7.85
N LYS A 169 13.05 -13.51 -6.81
CA LYS A 169 14.29 -13.38 -6.01
C LYS A 169 15.59 -13.23 -6.82
N PRO A 170 15.89 -14.04 -7.85
CA PRO A 170 17.11 -13.89 -8.64
C PRO A 170 17.13 -12.64 -9.53
N GLN A 171 15.99 -11.98 -9.76
CA GLN A 171 15.87 -10.76 -10.57
C GLN A 171 16.04 -9.49 -9.74
N ILE A 172 16.12 -9.60 -8.42
CA ILE A 172 16.25 -8.46 -7.51
C ILE A 172 17.74 -8.07 -7.40
N ALA A 173 18.03 -6.80 -7.64
CA ALA A 173 19.37 -6.22 -7.49
C ALA A 173 19.94 -6.43 -6.07
N GLU A 174 21.26 -6.59 -5.95
CA GLU A 174 21.89 -6.86 -4.66
C GLU A 174 21.77 -5.66 -3.71
N GLU A 175 21.75 -4.45 -4.26
CA GLU A 175 21.64 -3.18 -3.55
C GLU A 175 20.21 -2.94 -3.03
N GLN A 176 19.21 -3.62 -3.60
CA GLN A 176 17.83 -3.44 -3.21
C GLN A 176 17.63 -3.91 -1.76
N CYS A 177 17.19 -2.99 -0.91
CA CYS A 177 16.98 -3.22 0.53
C CYS A 177 15.55 -2.97 0.98
N GLY A 178 14.74 -2.29 0.17
CA GLY A 178 13.33 -2.02 0.46
C GLY A 178 12.41 -3.11 -0.09
N PHE A 179 11.37 -3.46 0.66
CA PHE A 179 10.28 -4.35 0.23
C PHE A 179 10.70 -5.73 -0.29
N ILE A 180 11.86 -6.22 0.13
CA ILE A 180 12.34 -7.55 -0.24
C ILE A 180 12.19 -8.52 0.92
N ILE A 181 11.79 -9.74 0.59
CA ILE A 181 11.62 -10.83 1.56
C ILE A 181 12.89 -11.68 1.55
N ILE A 182 14.05 -11.06 1.79
CA ILE A 182 15.33 -11.74 1.97
C ILE A 182 15.79 -11.40 3.38
N GLU A 183 16.18 -12.43 4.15
CA GLU A 183 16.67 -12.22 5.51
C GLU A 183 17.86 -11.27 5.51
N ARG A 184 17.92 -10.37 6.50
CA ARG A 184 19.03 -9.42 6.70
C ARG A 184 19.22 -8.43 5.56
N LYS A 185 18.17 -8.05 4.83
CA LYS A 185 18.18 -6.82 4.04
C LYS A 185 17.08 -5.88 4.51
N GLY A 186 17.49 -4.72 5.01
CA GLY A 186 16.62 -3.69 5.55
C GLY A 186 17.39 -2.39 5.72
N THR A 187 16.71 -1.32 6.09
CA THR A 187 17.26 0.04 6.14
C THR A 187 18.54 0.13 6.97
N SER A 188 18.58 -0.55 8.13
CA SER A 188 19.78 -0.57 8.99
C SER A 188 21.00 -1.16 8.29
N ASN A 189 20.82 -2.22 7.51
CA ASN A 189 21.92 -2.85 6.78
C ASN A 189 22.36 -2.01 5.58
N ALA A 190 21.42 -1.36 4.89
CA ALA A 190 21.73 -0.40 3.84
C ALA A 190 22.58 0.76 4.39
N ILE A 191 22.20 1.32 5.55
CA ILE A 191 22.95 2.38 6.22
C ILE A 191 24.35 1.89 6.62
N SER A 192 24.46 0.70 7.22
CA SER A 192 25.76 0.11 7.59
C SER A 192 26.66 -0.11 6.39
N ASN A 193 26.12 -0.66 5.30
CA ASN A 193 26.87 -0.87 4.05
C ASN A 193 27.37 0.46 3.48
N LEU A 194 26.51 1.49 3.45
CA LEU A 194 26.88 2.82 2.99
C LEU A 194 28.01 3.43 3.84
N ARG A 195 27.92 3.30 5.17
CA ARG A 195 28.99 3.76 6.08
C ARG A 195 30.33 3.10 5.79
N VAL A 196 30.35 1.79 5.60
CA VAL A 196 31.58 1.04 5.27
C VAL A 196 32.16 1.48 3.93
N LEU A 197 31.31 1.72 2.92
CA LEU A 197 31.75 2.21 1.62
C LEU A 197 32.38 3.60 1.71
N ILE A 198 31.73 4.53 2.42
CA ILE A 198 32.24 5.89 2.66
C ILE A 198 33.60 5.84 3.37
N GLU A 199 33.73 5.02 4.42
CA GLU A 199 34.97 4.86 5.17
C GLU A 199 36.11 4.30 4.30
N ARG A 200 35.82 3.29 3.48
CA ARG A 200 36.81 2.69 2.57
C ARG A 200 37.25 3.66 1.48
N ALA A 201 36.34 4.45 0.93
CA ALA A 201 36.67 5.45 -0.08
C ALA A 201 37.53 6.57 0.50
N SER A 202 37.19 7.06 1.71
CA SER A 202 37.98 8.06 2.42
C SER A 202 39.40 7.57 2.72
N LYS A 203 39.59 6.30 3.09
CA LYS A 203 40.91 5.71 3.34
C LYS A 203 41.75 5.49 2.09
N ARG A 204 41.14 5.44 0.90
CA ARG A 204 41.81 5.14 -0.37
C ARG A 204 41.99 6.35 -1.30
N CYS A 205 41.61 7.55 -0.87
CA CYS A 205 41.64 8.79 -1.69
C CYS A 205 40.96 8.62 -3.07
N ILE A 206 39.90 7.80 -3.16
CA ILE A 206 39.14 7.62 -4.40
C ILE A 206 38.02 8.68 -4.40
N SER A 207 37.98 9.51 -5.44
CA SER A 207 36.85 10.43 -5.67
C SER A 207 35.58 9.60 -5.90
N LEU A 208 34.56 9.80 -5.07
CA LEU A 208 33.26 9.12 -5.16
C LEU A 208 32.28 9.76 -6.14
N PHE A 209 32.70 10.81 -6.84
CA PHE A 209 31.90 11.49 -7.85
C PHE A 209 32.58 11.31 -9.22
N HIS A 210 31.82 10.73 -10.16
CA HIS A 210 32.00 10.83 -11.61
C HIS A 210 30.68 11.33 -12.19
#